data_AF-A0A0S4LAD0-F1
#
_entry.id   AF-A0A0S4LAD0-F1
#
_cell.length_a   1.000
_cell.length_b   1.000
_cell.length_c   1.000
_cell.angle_alpha   90.00
_cell.angle_beta   90.00
_cell.angle_gamma   90.00
#
_symmetry.space_group_name_H-M   'P 1'
#
loop_
_entity.id
_entity.type
_entity.pdbx_description
1 polymer ?
#
loop_
_entity_poly.entity_id
_entity_poly.type
_entity_poly.pdbx_seq_one_letter_code
_entity_poly.pdbx_strand_id
1 'polypeptide(L)' 'MTDEKHIVIIPRHHVIKPGTLKQILDAADISADRFKELL' A
#
# COMPACT_ATOMS: atom_id res chain seq x y z
N MET A 1 6.75 -8.28 21.97
CA MET A 1 5.56 -8.59 21.16
C MET A 1 5.77 -7.87 19.85
N THR A 2 6.24 -8.56 18.82
CA THR A 2 6.48 -7.93 17.51
C THR A 2 5.13 -7.57 16.92
N ASP A 3 4.97 -6.29 16.57
CA ASP A 3 3.86 -5.74 15.79
C ASP A 3 3.31 -6.77 14.81
N GLU A 4 2.00 -6.93 14.80
CA GLU A 4 1.28 -7.57 13.70
C GLU A 4 1.71 -6.86 12.42
N LYS A 5 2.71 -7.44 11.76
CA LYS A 5 3.29 -6.89 10.55
C LYS A 5 2.13 -6.77 9.57
N HIS A 6 1.80 -5.55 9.17
CA HIS A 6 0.90 -5.26 8.07
C HIS A 6 1.57 -5.79 6.80
N ILE A 7 1.39 -7.08 6.51
CA ILE A 7 1.95 -7.73 5.33
C ILE A 7 1.09 -7.31 4.15
N VAL A 8 1.66 -6.50 3.27
CA VAL A 8 0.99 -6.04 2.05
C VAL A 8 1.64 -6.68 0.84
N ILE A 9 0.82 -7.31 -0.01
CA ILE A 9 1.28 -7.96 -1.24
C ILE A 9 1.21 -6.95 -2.37
N ILE A 10 2.36 -6.60 -2.94
CA ILE A 10 2.45 -5.65 -4.06
C ILE A 10 2.78 -6.42 -5.35
N PRO A 11 1.91 -6.39 -6.37
CA PRO A 11 2.22 -7.00 -7.65
C PRO A 11 3.31 -6.20 -8.37
N ARG A 12 4.36 -6.87 -8.85
CA ARG A 12 5.48 -6.26 -9.60
C ARG A 12 5.14 -5.98 -11.07
N HIS A 13 4.09 -5.21 -11.32
CA HIS A 13 3.77 -4.71 -12.65
C HIS A 13 4.40 -3.32 -12.87
N HIS A 14 4.69 -2.98 -14.13
CA HIS A 14 5.19 -1.65 -14.51
C HIS A 14 4.20 -0.52 -14.17
N VAL A 15 2.90 -0.85 -14.09
CA VAL A 15 1.83 0.09 -13.70
C VAL A 15 0.89 -0.62 -12.73
N ILE A 16 0.67 -0.04 -11.56
CA ILE A 16 -0.36 -0.46 -10.61
C ILE A 16 -1.66 0.27 -10.94
N LYS A 17 -2.75 -0.47 -11.19
CA LYS A 17 -4.06 0.12 -11.47
C LYS A 17 -4.60 0.83 -10.22
N PRO A 18 -5.39 1.91 -10.35
CA PRO A 18 -5.91 2.67 -9.20
C PRO A 18 -6.65 1.83 -8.16
N GLY A 19 -7.44 0.83 -8.59
CA GLY A 19 -8.13 -0.08 -7.66
C GLY A 19 -7.18 -0.95 -6.84
N THR A 20 -6.12 -1.45 -7.46
CA THR A 20 -5.07 -2.24 -6.79
C THR A 20 -4.25 -1.37 -5.85
N LEU A 21 -3.92 -0.14 -6.27
CA LEU A 21 -3.25 0.82 -5.41
C LEU A 21 -4.08 1.11 -4.15
N LYS A 22 -5.39 1.34 -4.31
CA LYS A 22 -6.29 1.53 -3.17
C LYS A 22 -6.25 0.35 -2.21
N GLN A 23 -6.35 -0.89 -2.71
CA GLN A 23 -6.27 -2.09 -1.87
C GLN A 23 -4.95 -2.23 -1.10
N ILE A 24 -3.83 -1.86 -1.73
CA ILE A 24 -2.50 -1.85 -1.09
C ILE A 24 -2.47 -0.82 0.03
N LEU A 25 -2.97 0.39 -0.22
CA LEU A 25 -3.01 1.48 0.76
C LEU A 25 -3.92 1.17 1.94
N ASP A 26 -5.11 0.62 1.66
CA ASP A 26 -6.07 0.18 2.68
C ASP A 26 -5.47 -0.94 3.55
N ALA A 27 -4.78 -1.92 2.94
CA ALA A 27 -4.11 -3.01 3.68
C ALA A 27 -2.87 -2.54 4.47
N ALA A 28 -2.25 -1.44 4.04
CA ALA A 28 -1.13 -0.81 4.73
C ALA A 28 -1.56 0.16 5.83
N ASP A 29 -2.86 0.44 5.96
CA ASP A 29 -3.41 1.53 6.77
C ASP A 29 -2.74 2.89 6.48
N ILE A 30 -2.49 3.17 5.20
CA ILE A 30 -1.84 4.40 4.73
C ILE A 30 -2.82 5.22 3.89
N SER A 31 -2.95 6.50 4.19
CA SER A 31 -3.73 7.43 3.37
C SER A 31 -3.03 7.74 2.05
N ALA A 32 -3.81 8.05 1.01
CA ALA A 32 -3.26 8.41 -0.29
C ALA A 32 -2.34 9.64 -0.24
N ASP A 33 -2.61 10.61 0.64
CA ASP A 33 -1.77 11.79 0.79
C ASP A 33 -0.47 11.46 1.51
N ARG A 34 -0.51 10.62 2.55
CA ARG A 34 0.71 10.11 3.19
C ARG A 34 1.55 9.29 2.22
N PHE A 35 0.92 8.52 1.34
CA PHE A 35 1.63 7.80 0.29
C PHE A 35 2.35 8.72 -0.68
N LYS A 36 1.73 9.83 -1.11
CA LYS A 36 2.37 10.82 -2.01
C LYS A 36 3.59 11.49 -1.37
N GLU A 37 3.60 11.69 -0.06
CA GLU A 37 4.75 12.24 0.67
C GLU A 37 5.96 11.28 0.70
N LEU A 38 5.75 9.99 0.43
CA LEU A 38 6.79 8.95 0.46
C LEU A 38 7.40 8.64 -0.91
N LEU A 39 6.89 9.27 -1.97
CA LEU A 39 7.38 9.16 -3.35
C LEU A 39 8.50 10.18 -3.62
#